data_AF-A0A7S3I838-F1
#
_entry.id   AF-A0A7S3I838-F1
#
_cell.length_a   1.000
_cell.length_b   1.000
_cell.length_c   1.000
_cell.angle_alpha   90.00
_cell.angle_beta   90.00
_cell.angle_gamma   90.00
#
_symmetry.space_group_name_H-M   'P 1'
#
loop_
_entity.id
_entity.type
_entity.pdbx_description
1 polymer ?
#
loop_
_entity_poly.entity_id
_entity_poly.type
_entity_poly.pdbx_seq_one_letter_code
_entity_poly.pdbx_strand_id
1 'polypeptide(L)'
;LPSNYLRLPIEQQEATIQALVHQHAHNFEISSTLITVILFGKCLEAYSKKQTVDKMADLASLKPTRAQLVREVTAGKLVHDVELSSRGREVDPDLLFVGDIVRVGHGQTIPIDGTILKGNGMVN
;
A
#
# COMPACT_ATOMS: atom_id res chain seq x y z
N LEU A 1 47.77 27.05 -12.30
CA LEU A 1 48.74 26.36 -13.19
C LEU A 1 50.14 26.54 -12.62
N PRO A 2 50.79 25.52 -12.03
CA PRO A 2 52.19 25.63 -11.64
C PRO A 2 53.07 25.42 -12.88
N SER A 3 53.67 26.50 -13.35
CA SER A 3 54.51 26.62 -14.55
C SER A 3 55.93 26.07 -14.33
N ASN A 4 56.07 24.84 -13.82
CA ASN A 4 57.39 24.22 -13.55
C ASN A 4 57.57 22.78 -14.06
N TYR A 5 56.55 22.17 -14.68
CA TYR A 5 56.68 20.81 -15.24
C TYR A 5 57.56 20.74 -16.48
N LEU A 6 57.67 21.82 -17.26
CA LEU A 6 58.44 21.89 -18.52
C LEU A 6 59.98 21.70 -18.37
N ARG A 7 60.50 21.50 -17.15
CA ARG A 7 61.93 21.28 -16.88
C ARG A 7 62.27 19.84 -16.47
N LEU A 8 61.30 18.96 -16.28
CA LEU A 8 61.55 17.58 -15.90
C LEU A 8 61.96 16.73 -17.14
N PRO A 9 62.84 15.73 -16.99
CA PRO A 9 63.14 14.77 -18.05
C PRO A 9 61.86 14.13 -18.58
N ILE A 10 61.77 13.86 -19.89
CA ILE A 10 60.56 13.36 -20.56
C ILE A 10 59.99 12.10 -19.86
N GLU A 11 60.84 11.20 -19.38
CA GLU A 11 60.42 10.00 -18.62
C GLU A 11 59.72 10.32 -17.28
N GLN A 12 60.19 11.35 -16.57
CA GLN A 12 59.60 11.79 -15.29
C GLN A 12 58.24 12.46 -15.51
N GLN A 13 58.06 13.09 -16.67
CA GLN A 13 56.79 13.71 -17.07
C GLN A 13 55.72 12.65 -17.39
N GLU A 14 56.08 11.58 -18.09
CA GLU A 14 55.15 10.47 -18.38
C GLU A 14 54.69 9.75 -17.11
N ALA A 15 55.61 9.46 -16.18
CA ALA A 15 55.27 8.82 -14.90
C ALA A 15 54.29 9.66 -14.06
N THR A 16 54.45 10.99 -14.07
CA THR A 16 53.58 11.91 -13.32
C THR A 16 52.17 11.96 -13.94
N ILE A 17 52.07 11.98 -15.27
CA ILE A 17 50.79 11.96 -15.98
C ILE A 17 50.06 10.64 -15.73
N GLN A 18 50.76 9.50 -15.78
CA GLN A 18 50.19 8.19 -15.48
C GLN A 18 49.67 8.11 -14.02
N ALA A 19 50.42 8.64 -13.06
CA ALA A 19 50.01 8.69 -11.66
C ALA A 19 48.75 9.56 -11.46
N LEU A 20 48.67 10.72 -12.11
CA LEU A 20 47.49 11.59 -12.07
C LEU A 20 46.26 10.90 -12.66
N VAL A 21 46.38 10.28 -13.84
CA VAL A 21 45.28 9.56 -14.50
C VAL A 21 44.78 8.41 -13.62
N HIS A 22 45.68 7.64 -13.01
CA HIS A 22 45.32 6.55 -12.11
C HIS A 22 44.60 7.05 -10.84
N GLN A 23 45.01 8.20 -10.29
CA GLN A 23 44.35 8.82 -9.15
C GLN A 23 42.94 9.32 -9.50
N HIS A 24 42.76 9.92 -10.67
CA HIS A 24 41.45 10.36 -11.15
C HIS A 24 40.50 9.17 -11.41
N ALA A 25 41.00 8.08 -11.99
CA ALA A 25 40.22 6.87 -12.20
C ALA A 25 39.74 6.27 -10.87
N HIS A 26 40.63 6.18 -9.88
CA HIS A 26 40.29 5.65 -8.55
C HIS A 26 39.25 6.52 -7.82
N ASN A 27 39.39 7.85 -7.91
CA ASN A 27 38.41 8.77 -7.31
C ASN A 27 37.01 8.62 -7.93
N PHE A 28 36.93 8.39 -9.24
CA PHE A 28 35.66 8.16 -9.93
C PHE A 28 35.02 6.83 -9.53
N GLU A 29 35.82 5.77 -9.46
CA GLU A 29 35.37 4.44 -9.05
C GLU A 29 34.80 4.45 -7.62
N ILE A 30 35.50 5.09 -6.68
CA ILE A 30 35.04 5.24 -5.30
C ILE A 30 33.76 6.08 -5.25
N SER A 31 33.74 7.23 -5.92
CA SER A 31 32.59 8.14 -5.88
C SER A 31 31.35 7.49 -6.47
N SER A 32 31.47 6.82 -7.62
CA SER A 32 30.34 6.13 -8.29
C SER A 32 29.82 4.97 -7.45
N THR A 33 30.70 4.19 -6.83
CA THR A 33 30.31 3.10 -5.93
C THR A 33 29.60 3.63 -4.68
N LEU A 34 30.14 4.69 -4.06
CA LEU A 34 29.55 5.31 -2.88
C LEU A 34 28.15 5.87 -3.17
N ILE A 35 28.01 6.60 -4.28
CA ILE A 35 26.71 7.13 -4.72
C ILE A 35 25.72 5.98 -4.96
N THR A 36 26.15 4.91 -5.64
CA THR A 36 25.32 3.73 -5.90
C THR A 36 24.83 3.09 -4.60
N VAL A 37 25.70 2.86 -3.63
CA VAL A 37 25.34 2.23 -2.34
C VAL A 37 24.37 3.12 -1.55
N ILE A 38 24.59 4.44 -1.53
CA ILE A 38 23.69 5.38 -0.86
C ILE A 38 22.30 5.37 -1.50
N LEU A 39 22.23 5.47 -2.83
CA LEU A 39 20.95 5.44 -3.55
C LEU A 39 20.25 4.09 -3.38
N PHE A 40 21.00 3.00 -3.46
CA PHE A 40 20.47 1.65 -3.27
C PHE A 40 19.88 1.47 -1.86
N GLY A 41 20.56 1.99 -0.82
CA GLY A 41 20.03 2.00 0.54
C GLY A 41 18.70 2.76 0.65
N LYS A 42 18.60 3.95 0.05
CA LYS A 42 17.34 4.73 0.01
C LYS A 42 16.24 4.03 -0.78
N CYS A 43 16.58 3.33 -1.87
CA CYS A 43 15.63 2.52 -2.64
C CYS A 43 15.09 1.36 -1.81
N LEU A 44 15.96 0.64 -1.09
CA LEU A 44 15.55 -0.43 -0.18
C LEU A 44 14.65 0.11 0.95
N GLU A 45 14.99 1.26 1.54
CA GLU A 45 14.16 1.89 2.56
C GLU A 45 12.76 2.23 2.02
N ALA A 46 12.66 2.82 0.83
CA ALA A 46 11.39 3.13 0.18
C ALA A 46 10.60 1.85 -0.18
N TYR A 47 11.30 0.80 -0.63
CA TYR A 47 10.70 -0.49 -0.94
C TYR A 47 10.14 -1.17 0.32
N SER A 48 10.90 -1.20 1.41
CA SER A 48 10.45 -1.75 2.69
C SER A 48 9.26 -1.01 3.26
N LYS A 49 9.20 0.32 3.10
CA LYS A 49 8.03 1.13 3.50
C LYS A 49 6.79 0.81 2.65
N LYS A 50 6.95 0.59 1.33
CA LYS A 50 5.83 0.23 0.44
C LYS A 50 5.17 -1.10 0.81
N GLN A 51 5.92 -2.09 1.29
CA GLN A 51 5.37 -3.39 1.67
C GLN A 51 4.40 -3.31 2.88
N THR A 52 4.47 -2.25 3.68
CA THR A 52 3.51 -2.02 4.78
C THR A 52 2.27 -1.27 4.31
N VAL A 53 2.40 -0.34 3.37
CA VAL A 53 1.28 0.51 2.91
C VAL A 53 0.25 -0.29 2.10
N ASP A 54 0.69 -1.18 1.21
CA ASP A 54 -0.23 -1.94 0.35
C ASP A 54 -1.10 -2.93 1.14
N LYS A 55 -0.55 -3.57 2.18
CA LYS A 55 -1.30 -4.51 3.03
C LYS A 55 -2.33 -3.81 3.93
N MET A 56 -2.09 -2.56 4.31
CA MET A 56 -3.07 -1.77 5.06
C MET A 56 -4.23 -1.31 4.17
N ALA A 57 -3.96 -0.97 2.91
CA ALA A 57 -5.00 -0.61 1.95
C ALA A 57 -5.92 -1.80 1.61
N ASP A 58 -5.34 -3.00 1.44
CA ASP A 58 -6.11 -4.21 1.16
C ASP A 58 -7.05 -4.59 2.33
N LEU A 59 -6.61 -4.43 3.58
CA LEU A 59 -7.46 -4.71 4.75
C LEU A 59 -8.60 -3.69 4.89
N ALA A 60 -8.36 -2.43 4.51
CA ALA A 60 -9.41 -1.40 4.46
C ALA A 60 -10.46 -1.68 3.36
N SER A 61 -10.06 -2.34 2.27
CA SER A 61 -10.96 -2.68 1.15
C SER A 61 -11.90 -3.86 1.43
N LEU A 62 -11.59 -4.68 2.45
CA LEU A 62 -12.39 -5.85 2.82
C LEU A 62 -13.65 -5.52 3.63
N LYS A 63 -13.83 -4.26 4.07
CA LYS A 63 -15.02 -3.87 4.84
C LYS A 63 -16.24 -3.91 3.91
N PRO A 64 -17.26 -4.75 4.20
CA PRO A 64 -18.49 -4.77 3.41
C PRO A 64 -19.09 -3.37 3.37
N THR A 65 -19.15 -2.76 2.19
CA THR A 65 -19.51 -1.33 2.08
C THR A 65 -21.02 -1.11 2.24
N ARG A 66 -21.85 -2.14 2.05
CA ARG A 66 -23.30 -1.99 1.93
C ARG A 66 -24.06 -3.20 2.44
N ALA A 67 -25.13 -2.95 3.19
CA ALA A 67 -26.10 -3.93 3.68
C ALA A 67 -27.45 -3.74 2.95
N GLN A 68 -28.19 -4.83 2.69
CA GLN A 68 -29.56 -4.74 2.19
C GLN A 68 -30.54 -4.81 3.35
N LEU A 69 -31.06 -3.66 3.78
CA LEU A 69 -32.05 -3.55 4.85
C LEU A 69 -33.46 -3.85 4.32
N VAL A 70 -34.13 -4.82 4.93
CA VAL A 70 -35.48 -5.25 4.58
C VAL A 70 -36.51 -4.73 5.58
N ARG A 71 -36.16 -4.74 6.87
CA ARG A 71 -36.99 -4.22 7.95
C ARG A 71 -36.16 -3.33 8.87
N GLU A 72 -36.66 -2.13 9.11
CA GLU A 72 -36.04 -1.11 9.95
C GLU A 72 -36.83 -0.94 11.24
N VAL A 73 -36.15 -1.09 12.38
CA VAL A 73 -36.73 -0.99 13.73
C VAL A 73 -36.02 0.10 14.51
N THR A 74 -36.69 1.25 14.67
CA THR A 74 -36.16 2.37 15.44
C THR A 74 -36.98 2.54 16.71
N ALA A 75 -36.32 2.54 17.86
CA ALA A 75 -36.94 2.70 19.18
C ALA A 75 -38.12 1.73 19.45
N GLY A 76 -37.99 0.48 18.98
CA GLY A 76 -39.01 -0.56 19.18
C GLY A 76 -40.24 -0.42 18.27
N LYS A 77 -40.25 0.52 17.32
CA LYS A 77 -41.32 0.69 16.35
C LYS A 77 -40.83 0.32 14.95
N LEU A 78 -41.65 -0.43 14.21
CA LEU A 78 -41.40 -0.69 12.79
C LEU A 78 -41.54 0.63 12.02
N VAL A 79 -40.43 1.13 11.49
CA VAL A 79 -40.38 2.35 10.67
C VAL A 79 -40.57 2.01 9.20
N HIS A 80 -40.00 0.88 8.78
CA HIS A 80 -40.07 0.42 7.40
C HIS A 80 -40.18 -1.11 7.36
N ASP A 81 -41.14 -1.61 6.59
CA ASP A 81 -41.31 -3.04 6.35
C ASP A 81 -41.47 -3.25 4.84
N VAL A 82 -40.39 -3.71 4.21
CA VAL A 82 -40.44 -4.19 2.83
C VAL A 82 -40.58 -5.71 2.89
N GLU A 83 -41.38 -6.31 1.99
CA GLU A 83 -41.46 -7.76 1.89
C GLU A 83 -40.06 -8.38 1.77
N LEU A 84 -39.84 -9.50 2.48
CA LEU A 84 -38.58 -10.26 2.46
C LEU A 84 -38.14 -10.70 1.05
N SER A 85 -39.08 -10.73 0.09
CA SER A 85 -38.84 -11.09 -1.31
C SER A 85 -38.24 -9.95 -2.13
N SER A 86 -38.34 -8.70 -1.67
CA SER A 86 -37.81 -7.53 -2.37
C SER A 86 -36.30 -7.38 -2.17
N ARG A 87 -35.64 -6.54 -2.99
CA ARG A 87 -34.18 -6.27 -2.89
C ARG A 87 -33.79 -5.47 -1.63
N GLY A 88 -34.75 -5.04 -0.82
CA GLY A 88 -34.51 -4.16 0.33
C GLY A 88 -33.96 -2.80 -0.11
N ARG A 89 -33.55 -1.98 0.85
CA ARG A 89 -32.81 -0.74 0.60
C ARG A 89 -31.35 -0.94 0.95
N GLU A 90 -30.49 -0.32 0.15
CA GLU A 90 -29.06 -0.37 0.37
C GLU A 90 -28.67 0.71 1.37
N VAL A 91 -28.07 0.30 2.49
CA VAL A 91 -27.67 1.17 3.59
C VAL A 91 -26.23 0.86 4.01
N ASP A 92 -25.57 1.84 4.62
CA ASP A 92 -24.27 1.63 5.23
C ASP A 92 -24.44 0.71 6.46
N PRO A 93 -23.62 -0.34 6.65
CA PRO A 93 -23.67 -1.19 7.85
C PRO A 93 -23.55 -0.40 9.15
N ASP A 94 -22.86 0.74 9.18
CA ASP A 94 -22.70 1.57 10.38
C ASP A 94 -24.02 2.27 10.80
N LEU A 95 -25.07 2.24 9.95
CA LEU A 95 -26.40 2.80 10.23
C LEU A 95 -27.43 1.75 10.71
N LEU A 96 -27.03 0.48 10.85
CA LEU A 96 -27.91 -0.59 11.30
C LEU A 96 -28.10 -0.55 12.82
N PHE A 97 -29.32 -0.79 13.27
CA PHE A 97 -29.68 -0.90 14.68
C PHE A 97 -30.02 -2.34 15.09
N VAL A 98 -29.91 -2.61 16.39
CA VAL A 98 -30.30 -3.91 16.96
C VAL A 98 -31.79 -4.13 16.75
N GLY A 99 -32.14 -5.19 16.02
CA GLY A 99 -33.52 -5.53 15.67
C GLY A 99 -33.84 -5.34 14.18
N ASP A 100 -32.95 -4.68 13.43
CA ASP A 100 -33.05 -4.58 11.99
C ASP A 100 -32.92 -5.95 11.31
N ILE A 101 -33.63 -6.13 10.20
CA ILE A 101 -33.54 -7.34 9.38
C ILE A 101 -32.86 -6.99 8.08
N VAL A 102 -31.69 -7.59 7.85
CA VAL A 102 -30.93 -7.48 6.62
C VAL A 102 -31.01 -8.75 5.80
N ARG A 103 -30.98 -8.60 4.48
CA ARG A 103 -30.87 -9.68 3.50
C ARG A 103 -29.42 -9.78 3.03
N VAL A 104 -28.89 -11.00 3.02
CA VAL A 104 -27.57 -11.31 2.45
C VAL A 104 -27.77 -12.22 1.24
N GLY A 105 -27.35 -11.75 0.07
CA GLY A 105 -27.37 -12.52 -1.17
C GLY A 105 -26.18 -13.46 -1.31
N HIS A 106 -26.25 -14.38 -2.27
CA HIS A 106 -25.11 -15.25 -2.59
C HIS A 106 -23.89 -14.43 -3.01
N GLY A 107 -22.72 -14.75 -2.45
CA GLY A 107 -21.47 -14.03 -2.71
C GLY A 107 -21.38 -12.65 -2.08
N GLN A 108 -22.35 -12.25 -1.25
CA GLN A 108 -22.26 -11.03 -0.44
C GLN A 108 -21.62 -11.34 0.91
N THR A 109 -20.79 -10.41 1.37
CA THR A 109 -20.22 -10.43 2.71
C THR A 109 -21.29 -10.08 3.74
N ILE A 110 -21.22 -10.71 4.91
CA ILE A 110 -22.13 -10.42 6.03
C ILE A 110 -21.77 -9.03 6.60
N PRO A 111 -22.73 -8.09 6.66
CA PRO A 111 -22.43 -6.70 7.05
C PRO A 111 -22.18 -6.53 8.56
N ILE A 112 -22.87 -7.31 9.41
CA ILE A 112 -22.79 -7.25 10.88
C ILE A 112 -23.14 -8.61 11.49
N ASP A 113 -22.68 -8.85 12.71
CA ASP A 113 -23.06 -10.02 13.50
C ASP A 113 -24.58 -10.05 13.75
N GLY A 114 -25.17 -11.23 13.63
CA GLY A 114 -26.61 -11.41 13.79
C GLY A 114 -27.01 -12.87 13.87
N THR A 115 -28.32 -13.12 13.88
CA THR A 115 -28.88 -14.47 13.88
C THR A 115 -29.65 -14.70 12.59
N ILE A 116 -29.57 -15.93 12.05
CA ILE A 116 -30.29 -16.31 10.84
C ILE A 116 -31.79 -16.45 11.18
N LEU A 117 -32.62 -15.58 10.60
CA LEU A 117 -34.08 -15.65 10.75
C LEU A 117 -34.73 -16.58 9.73
N LYS A 118 -34.22 -16.61 8.50
CA LYS A 118 -34.78 -17.41 7.40
C LYS A 118 -33.73 -17.71 6.33
N GLY A 119 -33.76 -18.94 5.82
CA GLY A 119 -32.85 -19.43 4.78
C GLY A 119 -31.67 -20.20 5.35
N ASN A 120 -30.86 -20.75 4.44
CA ASN A 120 -29.63 -21.47 4.74
C ASN A 120 -28.56 -21.04 3.74
N GLY A 121 -27.29 -21.11 4.14
CA GLY A 121 -26.16 -20.76 3.30
C GLY A 121 -24.86 -21.27 3.88
N MET A 122 -23.79 -21.19 3.09
CA MET A 122 -22.43 -21.51 3.52
C MET A 122 -21.60 -20.24 3.44
N VAL A 123 -20.84 -19.97 4.51
CA VAL A 123 -20.02 -18.78 4.69
C VAL A 123 -18.55 -19.22 4.74
N ASN A 124 -17.64 -18.36 4.27
CA ASN A 124 -16.20 -18.59 4.26
C ASN A 124 -15.54 -17.78 5.38
#